data_AF-A0A934EPZ7-F1
#
_entry.id   AF-A0A934EPZ7-F1
#
_cell.length_a   1.000
_cell.length_b   1.000
_cell.length_c   1.000
_cell.angle_alpha   90.00
_cell.angle_beta   90.00
_cell.angle_gamma   90.00
#
_symmetry.space_group_name_H-M   'P 1'
#
loop_
_entity.id
_entity.type
_entity.pdbx_description
1 polymer ?
#
loop_
_entity_poly.entity_id
_entity_poly.type
_entity_poly.pdbx_seq_one_letter_code
_entity_poly.pdbx_strand_id
1 'polypeptide(L)'
;VLYFWHYLGNKLLTFFSNIFTNLNLTDMEVCYKVFRREILKQMELKENRFGFEPEFTAKISRINCRIYEVGISYSGRTYSEGKKINWKDGIRALYVIIKYGIFK
;
A
#
# COMPACT_ATOMS: atom_id res chain seq x y z
N VAL A 1 -18.05 0.69 -7.97
CA VAL A 1 -17.84 -0.66 -8.56
C VAL A 1 -16.40 -1.11 -8.34
N LEU A 2 -16.17 -2.30 -7.76
CA LEU A 2 -14.83 -2.89 -7.66
C LEU A 2 -14.55 -3.69 -8.94
N TYR A 3 -13.68 -3.17 -9.79
CA TYR A 3 -13.29 -3.86 -11.02
C TYR A 3 -12.39 -5.07 -10.70
N PHE A 4 -12.69 -6.22 -11.28
CA PHE A 4 -11.97 -7.49 -11.04
C PHE A 4 -10.45 -7.39 -11.26
N TRP A 5 -10.00 -6.79 -12.37
CA TRP A 5 -8.58 -6.64 -12.67
C TRP A 5 -7.84 -5.70 -11.71
N HIS A 6 -8.53 -4.70 -11.15
CA HIS A 6 -7.95 -3.87 -10.10
C HIS A 6 -7.81 -4.64 -8.80
N TYR A 7 -8.82 -5.44 -8.44
CA TYR A 7 -8.76 -6.31 -7.27
C TYR A 7 -7.59 -7.28 -7.38
N LEU A 8 -7.45 -7.97 -8.52
CA LEU A 8 -6.34 -8.90 -8.75
C LEU A 8 -4.98 -8.19 -8.71
N GLY A 9 -4.88 -7.01 -9.33
CA GLY A 9 -3.67 -6.17 -9.27
C GLY A 9 -3.26 -5.82 -7.83
N ASN A 10 -4.21 -5.35 -7.01
CA ASN A 10 -3.94 -5.05 -5.60
C ASN A 10 -3.55 -6.30 -4.80
N LYS A 11 -4.15 -7.46 -5.08
CA LYS A 11 -3.76 -8.72 -4.45
C LYS A 11 -2.33 -9.14 -4.80
N LEU A 12 -1.92 -8.97 -6.06
CA LEU A 12 -0.54 -9.22 -6.47
C LEU A 12 0.44 -8.26 -5.79
N LEU A 13 0.13 -6.95 -5.76
CA LEU A 13 0.96 -5.96 -5.07
C LEU A 13 1.10 -6.27 -3.57
N THR A 14 -0.01 -6.63 -2.92
CA THR A 14 -0.03 -7.03 -1.51
C THR A 14 0.82 -8.28 -1.28
N PHE A 15 0.70 -9.28 -2.15
CA PHE A 15 1.52 -10.49 -2.08
C PHE A 15 3.02 -10.18 -2.16
N PHE A 16 3.45 -9.38 -3.13
CA PHE A 16 4.85 -8.96 -3.23
C PHE A 16 5.29 -8.14 -2.01
N SER A 17 4.46 -7.22 -1.53
CA SER A 17 4.77 -6.45 -0.32
C SER A 17 4.97 -7.35 0.90
N ASN A 18 4.11 -8.34 1.10
CA ASN A 18 4.21 -9.31 2.18
C ASN A 18 5.51 -10.14 2.10
N ILE A 19 5.97 -10.54 0.90
CA ILE A 19 7.26 -11.22 0.72
C ILE A 19 8.42 -10.39 1.28
N PHE A 20 8.47 -9.09 0.96
CA PHE A 20 9.60 -8.24 1.37
C PHE A 20 9.50 -7.75 2.82
N THR A 21 8.29 -7.58 3.34
CA THR A 21 8.04 -7.03 4.68
C THR A 21 7.87 -8.10 5.75
N ASN A 22 7.66 -9.36 5.33
CA ASN A 22 7.26 -10.46 6.20
C ASN A 22 6.00 -10.15 7.03
N LEU A 23 5.14 -9.27 6.52
CA LEU A 23 3.79 -9.05 7.04
C LEU A 23 2.81 -10.00 6.35
N ASN A 24 1.65 -10.21 6.97
CA ASN A 24 0.57 -11.00 6.40
C ASN A 24 -0.69 -10.15 6.24
N LEU A 25 -0.58 -9.08 5.45
CA LEU A 25 -1.70 -8.16 5.19
C LEU A 25 -2.64 -8.72 4.13
N THR A 26 -3.94 -8.53 4.31
CA THR A 26 -4.97 -8.89 3.33
C THR A 26 -5.08 -7.87 2.20
N ASP A 27 -4.82 -6.59 2.49
CA ASP A 27 -4.74 -5.50 1.51
C ASP A 27 -3.75 -4.42 1.96
N MET A 28 -2.64 -4.31 1.25
CA MET A 28 -1.63 -3.27 1.54
C MET A 28 -2.07 -1.89 1.02
N GLU A 29 -2.82 -1.85 -0.08
CA GLU A 29 -3.25 -0.65 -0.81
C GLU A 29 -4.60 -0.10 -0.29
N VAL A 30 -4.82 -0.25 1.03
CA VAL A 30 -6.08 0.09 1.71
C VAL A 30 -6.37 1.60 1.68
N CYS A 31 -5.34 2.45 1.52
CA CYS A 31 -5.45 3.92 1.49
C CYS A 31 -6.11 4.55 2.73
N TYR A 32 -6.32 3.76 3.80
CA TYR A 32 -6.83 4.21 5.08
C TYR A 32 -5.98 3.59 6.18
N LYS A 33 -5.10 4.41 6.76
CA LYS A 33 -4.17 3.98 7.81
C LYS A 33 -4.28 4.94 8.99
N VAL A 34 -4.36 4.38 10.19
CA VAL A 34 -4.35 5.12 11.44
C VAL A 34 -3.12 4.70 12.23
N PHE A 35 -2.35 5.67 12.70
CA PHE A 35 -1.11 5.43 13.42
C PHE A 35 -0.87 6.50 14.47
N ARG A 36 -0.04 6.17 15.46
CA ARG A 36 0.42 7.12 16.45
C ARG A 36 1.43 8.09 15.83
N ARG A 37 1.39 9.36 16.23
CA ARG A 37 2.27 10.40 15.69
C ARG A 37 3.75 10.06 15.89
N GLU A 38 4.09 9.42 16.99
CA GLU A 38 5.45 9.03 17.37
C GLU A 38 6.04 8.00 16.40
N ILE A 39 5.19 7.17 15.78
CA ILE A 39 5.61 6.22 14.75
C ILE A 39 5.96 6.98 13.47
N LEU A 40 5.10 7.90 13.03
CA LEU A 40 5.33 8.66 11.80
C LEU A 40 6.61 9.49 11.85
N LYS A 41 6.96 10.05 13.02
CA LYS A 41 8.19 10.83 13.21
C LYS A 41 9.49 10.03 12.99
N GLN A 42 9.42 8.70 13.02
CA GLN A 42 10.58 7.83 12.79
C GLN A 42 10.83 7.58 11.29
N MET A 43 10.02 8.17 10.41
CA MET A 43 9.95 7.83 9.00
C MET A 43 10.03 9.10 8.15
N GLU A 44 10.99 9.15 7.24
CA GLU A 44 11.01 10.17 6.20
C GLU A 44 10.36 9.61 4.93
N LEU A 45 9.15 10.02 4.57
CA LEU A 45 8.44 9.52 3.38
C LEU A 45 8.83 10.35 2.14
N LYS A 46 9.13 9.69 1.03
CA LYS A 46 9.68 10.32 -0.20
C LYS A 46 8.82 10.08 -1.43
N GLU A 47 8.09 8.98 -1.46
CA GLU A 47 7.22 8.62 -2.57
C GLU A 47 5.94 9.46 -2.55
N ASN A 48 5.44 9.73 -3.75
CA ASN A 48 4.22 10.50 -3.96
C ASN A 48 3.16 9.63 -4.64
N ARG A 49 1.91 10.09 -4.57
CA ARG A 49 0.75 9.41 -5.18
C ARG A 49 0.64 7.96 -4.68
N PHE A 50 0.44 7.01 -5.59
CA PHE A 50 0.26 5.59 -5.31
C PHE A 50 1.53 4.90 -4.78
N GLY A 51 2.72 5.52 -4.91
CA GLY A 51 3.94 4.98 -4.31
C GLY A 51 4.02 5.13 -2.79
N PHE A 52 3.16 5.97 -2.20
CA PHE A 52 3.15 6.20 -0.76
C PHE A 52 2.84 4.91 0.04
N GLU A 53 1.79 4.18 -0.35
CA GLU A 53 1.31 2.99 0.36
C GLU A 53 2.40 1.91 0.52
N PRO A 54 3.11 1.50 -0.56
CA PRO A 54 4.18 0.51 -0.44
C PRO A 54 5.39 1.02 0.33
N GLU A 55 5.79 2.29 0.18
CA GLU A 55 6.89 2.86 0.98
C GLU A 55 6.53 2.87 2.47
N PHE A 56 5.34 3.36 2.80
CA PHE A 56 4.87 3.45 4.18
C PHE A 56 4.83 2.07 4.83
N THR A 57 4.24 1.08 4.15
CA THR A 57 4.13 -0.29 4.65
C THR A 57 5.50 -0.93 4.83
N ALA A 58 6.41 -0.76 3.87
CA ALA A 58 7.78 -1.27 3.97
C ALA A 58 8.52 -0.69 5.18
N LYS A 59 8.40 0.62 5.42
CA LYS A 59 9.06 1.25 6.56
C LYS A 59 8.39 0.91 7.90
N ILE A 60 7.06 0.79 7.94
CA ILE A 60 6.33 0.37 9.15
C ILE A 60 6.75 -1.03 9.57
N SER A 61 6.94 -1.95 8.62
CA SER A 61 7.37 -3.32 8.92
C SER A 61 8.70 -3.42 9.67
N ARG A 62 9.51 -2.35 9.62
CA ARG A 62 10.82 -2.26 10.28
C ARG A 62 10.75 -1.59 11.65
N ILE A 63 9.68 -0.84 11.91
CA ILE A 63 9.44 -0.24 13.22
C ILE A 63 8.81 -1.33 14.08
N ASN A 64 9.38 -1.55 15.26
CA ASN A 64 8.83 -2.50 16.22
C ASN A 64 7.49 -1.98 16.80
N CYS A 65 6.43 -2.18 16.05
CA CYS A 65 5.07 -1.76 16.38
C CYS A 65 4.06 -2.86 16.03
N ARG A 66 2.90 -2.80 16.67
CA ARG A 66 1.81 -3.75 16.42
C ARG A 66 0.96 -3.23 15.27
N ILE A 67 0.69 -4.10 14.30
CA ILE A 67 -0.10 -3.79 13.10
C ILE A 67 -1.38 -4.62 13.17
N TYR A 68 -2.52 -3.97 12.93
CA TYR A 68 -3.83 -4.61 12.94
C TYR A 68 -4.60 -4.22 11.67
N GLU A 69 -5.29 -5.20 11.08
CA GLU A 69 -6.25 -4.96 10.00
C GLU A 69 -7.66 -4.88 10.58
N VAL A 70 -8.40 -3.85 10.18
CA VAL A 70 -9.80 -3.64 10.55
C VAL A 70 -10.61 -3.64 9.27
N GLY A 71 -11.66 -4.47 9.22
CA GLY A 71 -12.53 -4.54 8.05
C GLY A 71 -13.24 -3.21 7.78
N ILE A 72 -13.25 -2.78 6.52
CA ILE A 72 -13.94 -1.57 6.07
C ILE A 72 -14.91 -1.90 4.94
N SER A 73 -15.95 -1.07 4.80
CA SER A 73 -16.79 -1.06 3.61
C SER A 73 -16.24 -0.07 2.59
N TYR A 74 -16.06 -0.50 1.35
CA TYR A 74 -15.50 0.35 0.28
C TYR A 74 -16.48 0.49 -0.88
N SER A 75 -16.86 1.74 -1.20
CA SER A 75 -17.59 2.08 -2.41
C SER A 75 -16.69 2.90 -3.34
N GLY A 76 -16.03 2.20 -4.26
CA GLY A 76 -15.09 2.82 -5.19
C GLY A 76 -15.76 3.55 -6.35
N ARG A 77 -15.19 4.70 -6.73
CA ARG A 77 -15.56 5.46 -7.93
C ARG A 77 -15.23 4.69 -9.21
N THR A 78 -16.11 4.79 -10.18
CA THR A 78 -15.94 4.38 -11.58
C THR A 78 -15.05 5.37 -12.34
N TYR A 79 -14.65 4.99 -13.56
CA TYR A 79 -13.90 5.88 -14.44
C TYR A 79 -14.70 7.12 -14.87
N SER A 80 -16.01 6.99 -15.11
CA SER A 80 -16.88 8.12 -15.41
C SER A 80 -17.04 9.08 -14.22
N GLU A 81 -16.97 8.57 -12.99
CA GLU A 81 -16.92 9.37 -11.75
C GLU A 81 -15.51 9.96 -11.45
N GLY A 82 -14.60 9.90 -12.44
CA GLY A 82 -13.28 10.54 -12.37
C GLY A 82 -12.25 9.75 -11.56
N LYS A 83 -12.26 8.41 -11.60
CA LYS A 83 -11.16 7.60 -11.09
C LYS A 83 -9.87 7.92 -11.83
N LYS A 84 -8.84 8.35 -11.10
CA LYS A 84 -7.54 8.79 -11.66
C LYS A 84 -6.48 7.68 -11.75
N ILE A 85 -6.67 6.58 -11.01
CA ILE A 85 -5.73 5.44 -10.99
C ILE A 85 -5.74 4.71 -12.33
N ASN A 86 -4.54 4.41 -12.82
CA ASN A 86 -4.31 3.65 -14.04
C ASN A 86 -3.18 2.61 -13.84
N TRP A 87 -2.91 1.80 -14.86
CA TRP A 87 -1.91 0.72 -14.78
C TRP A 87 -0.48 1.21 -14.53
N LYS A 88 -0.13 2.46 -14.88
CA LYS A 88 1.19 3.05 -14.59
C LYS A 88 1.40 3.23 -13.09
N ASP A 89 0.32 3.49 -12.35
CA ASP A 89 0.37 3.55 -10.89
C ASP A 89 0.74 2.17 -10.31
N GLY A 90 0.18 1.09 -10.86
CA GLY A 90 0.52 -0.28 -10.47
C GLY A 90 1.99 -0.64 -10.72
N ILE A 91 2.55 -0.26 -11.88
CA ILE A 91 3.99 -0.46 -12.17
C ILE A 91 4.85 0.37 -11.21
N ARG A 92 4.44 1.61 -10.92
CA ARG A 92 5.16 2.45 -9.95
C ARG A 92 5.12 1.82 -8.55
N ALA A 93 3.98 1.31 -8.11
CA ALA A 93 3.86 0.62 -6.83
C ALA A 93 4.77 -0.61 -6.76
N LEU A 94 4.80 -1.44 -7.81
CA LEU A 94 5.71 -2.59 -7.87
C LEU A 94 7.19 -2.19 -7.78
N TYR A 95 7.58 -1.13 -8.51
CA TYR A 95 8.94 -0.58 -8.41
C TYR A 95 9.25 -0.12 -6.97
N VAL A 96 8.31 0.56 -6.31
CA VAL A 96 8.49 1.02 -4.93
C VAL A 96 8.59 -0.16 -3.96
N ILE A 97 7.76 -1.20 -4.12
CA ILE A 97 7.82 -2.43 -3.32
C ILE A 97 9.22 -3.05 -3.42
N ILE A 98 9.78 -3.15 -4.63
CA ILE A 98 11.11 -3.73 -4.82
C ILE A 98 12.18 -2.80 -4.24
N LYS A 99 12.13 -1.50 -4.56
CA LYS A 99 13.08 -0.48 -4.08
C LYS A 99 13.15 -0.48 -2.55
N TYR A 100 12.02 -0.31 -1.88
CA TYR A 100 11.99 -0.27 -0.42
C TYR A 100 11.94 -1.66 0.20
N GLY A 101 11.69 -2.74 -0.54
CA GLY A 101 11.77 -4.10 -0.01
C GLY A 101 13.20 -4.60 0.12
N ILE A 102 14.03 -4.30 -0.87
CA ILE A 102 15.44 -4.72 -0.93
C ILE A 102 16.35 -3.73 -0.18
N PHE A 103 16.19 -2.43 -0.42
CA PHE A 103 17.03 -1.42 0.21
C PHE A 103 16.43 -1.04 1.57
N LYS A 104 17.11 -1.47 2.65
CA LYS A 104 16.67 -1.27 4.04
C LYS A 104 17.00 0.12 4.56
#